data_AF-A0A961JG55-F1
#
_entry.id   AF-A0A961JG55-F1
#
_cell.length_a   1.000
_cell.length_b   1.000
_cell.length_c   1.000
_cell.angle_alpha   90.00
_cell.angle_beta   90.00
_cell.angle_gamma   90.00
#
_symmetry.space_group_name_H-M   'P 1'
#
loop_
_entity.id
_entity.type
_entity.pdbx_description
1 polymer ?
#
loop_
_entity_poly.entity_id
_entity_poly.type
_entity_poly.pdbx_seq_one_letter_code
_entity_poly.pdbx_strand_id
1 'polypeptide(L)' 'MKAAVIVFPGSNCDRDLAEAFRAAGADVTMVWHKDSTLPAGMDIVGIPGGFSFGD' A
#
# COMPACT_ATOMS: atom_id res chain seq x y z
N MET A 1 8.67 8.13 8.88
CA MET A 1 7.21 8.07 8.64
C MET A 1 6.86 6.63 8.30
N LYS A 2 5.81 6.07 8.88
CA LYS A 2 5.34 4.71 8.60
C LYS A 2 4.19 4.75 7.59
N ALA A 3 4.32 4.01 6.50
CA ALA A 3 3.34 3.96 5.43
C ALA A 3 2.81 2.55 5.23
N ALA A 4 1.50 2.41 5.08
CA ALA A 4 0.87 1.18 4.59
C ALA A 4 0.52 1.33 3.12
N VAL A 5 0.84 0.36 2.27
CA VAL A 5 0.32 0.27 0.90
C VAL A 5 -0.59 -0.95 0.81
N ILE A 6 -1.85 -0.71 0.45
CA ILE A 6 -2.85 -1.79 0.39
C ILE A 6 -2.71 -2.57 -0.91
N VAL A 7 -2.72 -3.89 -0.83
CA VAL A 7 -2.65 -4.78 -2.01
C VAL A 7 -4.02 -5.39 -2.25
N PHE A 8 -4.58 -5.13 -3.43
CA PHE A 8 -5.78 -5.79 -3.94
C PHE A 8 -5.42 -6.81 -5.03
N PRO A 9 -6.24 -7.87 -5.23
CA PRO A 9 -6.15 -8.70 -6.43
C PRO A 9 -6.34 -7.82 -7.67
N GLY A 10 -5.37 -7.80 -8.59
CA GLY A 10 -5.45 -7.00 -9.81
C GLY A 10 -4.99 -5.54 -9.68
N SER A 11 -4.62 -5.07 -8.48
CA SER A 11 -3.80 -3.87 -8.38
C SER A 11 -2.50 -4.09 -9.16
N ASN A 12 -2.04 -3.05 -9.85
CA ASN A 12 -0.84 -3.12 -10.69
C ASN A 12 0.21 -2.06 -10.31
N CYS A 13 -0.18 -1.02 -9.55
CA CYS A 13 0.72 0.04 -9.09
C CYS A 13 1.07 -0.05 -7.59
N ASP A 14 0.78 -1.15 -6.88
CA ASP A 14 1.12 -1.31 -5.46
C ASP A 14 2.64 -1.22 -5.21
N ARG A 15 3.44 -1.89 -6.04
CA ARG A 15 4.91 -1.81 -5.96
C ARG A 15 5.43 -0.41 -6.28
N ASP A 16 4.87 0.24 -7.30
CA ASP A 16 5.29 1.59 -7.70
C ASP A 16 5.04 2.61 -6.58
N LEU A 17 3.87 2.52 -5.93
CA LEU A 17 3.53 3.37 -4.78
C LEU A 17 4.44 3.08 -3.59
N ALA A 18 4.74 1.80 -3.32
CA ALA A 18 5.65 1.41 -2.25
C ALA A 18 7.08 1.93 -2.48
N GLU A 19 7.60 1.83 -3.70
CA GLU A 19 8.91 2.37 -4.05
C GLU A 19 8.94 3.90 -3.95
N ALA A 20 7.88 4.59 -4.39
CA ALA A 20 7.78 6.04 -4.23
C ALA A 20 7.82 6.46 -2.75
N PHE A 21 7.11 5.76 -1.87
CA PHE A 21 7.14 6.02 -0.43
C PHE A 21 8.53 5.70 0.18
N ARG A 22 9.18 4.61 -0.23
CA ARG A 22 10.56 4.29 0.22
C ARG A 22 11.55 5.36 -0.22
N ALA A 23 11.46 5.81 -1.47
CA ALA A 23 12.31 6.87 -2.01
C ALA A 23 12.10 8.21 -1.29
N ALA A 24 10.89 8.45 -0.78
CA ALA A 24 10.58 9.59 0.08
C ALA A 24 11.00 9.42 1.55
N GLY A 25 11.65 8.30 1.91
CA GLY A 25 12.16 8.03 3.27
C GLY A 25 11.13 7.43 4.23
N ALA A 26 10.02 6.87 3.73
CA ALA A 26 9.07 6.17 4.57
C ALA A 26 9.48 4.70 4.82
N ASP A 27 9.12 4.20 5.99
CA ASP A 27 9.11 2.76 6.31
C ASP A 27 7.79 2.17 5.83
N VAL A 28 7.85 1.31 4.80
CA VAL A 28 6.67 0.88 4.04
C VAL A 28 6.31 -0.58 4.33
N THR A 29 5.07 -0.81 4.75
CA THR A 29 4.47 -2.14 4.92
C THR A 29 3.42 -2.39 3.84
N MET A 30 3.52 -3.51 3.13
CA MET A 30 2.46 -3.98 2.23
C MET A 30 1.39 -4.67 3.06
N VAL A 31 0.13 -4.29 2.90
CA VAL A 31 -1.00 -4.83 3.69
C VAL A 31 -2.02 -5.46 2.77
N TRP A 32 -2.49 -6.67 3.07
CA TRP A 32 -3.49 -7.32 2.24
C TRP A 32 -4.87 -6.70 2.48
N HIS A 33 -5.63 -6.43 1.42
CA HIS A 33 -6.93 -5.74 1.54
C HIS A 33 -7.98 -6.44 2.43
N LYS A 34 -7.83 -7.74 2.73
CA LYS A 34 -8.73 -8.48 3.62
C LYS A 34 -8.27 -8.52 5.07
N ASP A 35 -7.10 -7.97 5.39
CA ASP A 35 -6.68 -7.85 6.78
C ASP A 35 -7.62 -6.89 7.51
N SER A 36 -8.11 -7.29 8.68
CA SER A 36 -9.13 -6.53 9.43
C SER A 36 -8.57 -5.35 10.21
N THR A 37 -7.25 -5.23 10.28
CA THR A 37 -6.54 -4.17 10.99
C THR A 37 -5.33 -3.71 10.21
N LEU A 38 -4.99 -2.43 10.36
CA LEU A 38 -3.71 -1.90 9.91
C LEU A 38 -2.65 -2.12 11.01
N PRO A 39 -1.38 -2.29 10.65
CA PRO A 39 -0.30 -2.27 11.63
C PRO A 39 -0.33 -0.99 12.48
N ALA A 40 0.02 -1.09 13.74
CA ALA A 40 -0.05 0.05 14.65
C ALA A 40 0.93 1.17 14.26
N GLY A 41 0.48 2.42 14.38
CA GLY A 41 1.30 3.62 14.18
C GLY A 41 1.60 3.94 12.71
N MET A 42 0.72 3.59 11.78
CA MET A 42 0.80 4.10 10.40
C MET A 42 0.46 5.58 10.36
N ASP A 43 1.29 6.38 9.70
CA ASP A 43 1.10 7.82 9.48
C ASP A 43 0.35 8.09 8.16
N ILE A 44 0.48 7.19 7.19
CA ILE A 44 -0.12 7.29 5.85
C ILE A 44 -0.58 5.92 5.34
N VAL A 45 -1.70 5.91 4.61
CA VAL A 45 -2.21 4.75 3.88
C VAL A 45 -2.29 5.09 2.41
N GLY A 46 -1.57 4.34 1.59
CA GLY A 46 -1.60 4.41 0.14
C GLY A 46 -2.55 3.36 -0.44
N ILE A 47 -3.53 3.82 -1.22
CA ILE A 47 -4.36 2.97 -2.07
C ILE A 47 -3.78 3.02 -3.48
N PRO A 48 -3.23 1.92 -4.01
CA PRO A 48 -2.60 1.93 -5.32
C PRO A 48 -3.65 1.94 -6.42
N GLY A 49 -3.25 2.54 -7.56
CA GLY A 49 -4.03 2.44 -8.79
C GLY A 49 -3.97 1.05 -9.42
N GLY A 50 -4.76 0.89 -10.47
CA GLY A 50 -4.78 -0.29 -11.32
C GLY A 50 -6.18 -0.74 -11.69
N PHE A 51 -6.31 -2.05 -11.90
CA PHE A 51 -7.55 -2.70 -12.31
C PHE A 51 -7.90 -3.77 -11.28
N SER A 52 -8.06 -3.34 -10.01
CA SER A 52 -8.44 -4.24 -8.94
C SER A 52 -9.71 -5.00 -9.33
N PHE A 53 -9.68 -6.32 -9.25
CA PHE A 53 -10.77 -7.21 -9.68
C PHE A 53 -11.13 -7.16 -11.19
N GLY A 54 -10.30 -6.54 -12.04
CA GLY A 54 -10.54 -6.45 -13.48
C GLY A 54 -11.38 -5.24 -13.90
N ASP A 55 -11.08 -4.09 -13.27
CA ASP A 55 -11.62 -2.72 -13.45
C ASP A 55 -12.54 -2.27 -12.30
#